data_AF-C0GC60-F1
#
_entry.id   AF-C0GC60-F1
#
_cell.length_a   1.000
_cell.length_b   1.000
_cell.length_c   1.000
_cell.angle_alpha   90.00
_cell.angle_beta   90.00
_cell.angle_gamma   90.00
#
_symmetry.space_group_name_H-M   'P 1'
#
loop_
_entity.id
_entity.type
_entity.pdbx_description
1 polymer ?
#
loop_
_entity_poly.entity_id
_entity_poly.type
_entity_poly.pdbx_seq_one_letter_code
_entity_poly.pdbx_strand_id
1 'polypeptide(L)'
;MTYNLIVSKEAHEDIDAIVHYIANELANPTAAVTLLNDVEKSYHAVVENPSMYSLCHDARLSSKGYRKIVVKNYLILYRVDDEAKTV
;
A
#
# COMPACT_ATOMS: atom_id res chain seq x y z
N MET A 1 16.74 -1.08 9.00
CA MET A 1 16.20 -2.25 9.74
C MET A 1 15.06 -2.78 8.90
N THR A 2 15.06 -4.05 8.53
CA THR A 2 14.08 -4.61 7.59
C THR A 2 12.84 -5.05 8.36
N TYR A 3 11.70 -4.37 8.17
CA TYR A 3 10.40 -4.84 8.66
C TYR A 3 9.85 -5.94 7.74
N ASN A 4 9.09 -6.88 8.28
CA ASN A 4 8.43 -7.91 7.49
C ASN A 4 7.12 -7.37 6.91
N LEU A 5 7.02 -7.33 5.58
CA LEU A 5 5.80 -6.94 4.89
C LEU A 5 4.77 -8.09 4.92
N ILE A 6 3.58 -7.81 5.44
CA ILE A 6 2.43 -8.71 5.47
C ILE A 6 1.29 -8.05 4.70
N VAL A 7 1.06 -8.53 3.49
CA VAL A 7 -0.07 -8.09 2.66
C VAL A 7 -1.29 -8.91 3.05
N SER A 8 -2.40 -8.24 3.38
CA SER A 8 -3.66 -8.94 3.69
C SER A 8 -4.28 -9.53 2.41
N LYS A 9 -5.13 -10.54 2.56
CA LYS A 9 -5.82 -11.16 1.42
C LYS A 9 -6.67 -10.15 0.66
N GLU A 10 -7.35 -9.28 1.40
CA GLU A 10 -8.18 -8.21 0.85
C GLU A 10 -7.33 -7.23 0.03
N ALA A 11 -6.16 -6.84 0.53
CA ALA A 11 -5.25 -5.95 -0.20
C ALA A 11 -4.73 -6.60 -1.49
N HIS A 12 -4.52 -7.92 -1.52
CA HIS A 12 -4.13 -8.63 -2.73
C HIS A 12 -5.27 -8.65 -3.75
N GLU A 13 -6.49 -8.98 -3.31
CA GLU A 13 -7.69 -8.97 -4.16
C GLU A 13 -7.99 -7.57 -4.72
N ASP A 14 -7.79 -6.51 -3.93
CA ASP A 14 -7.94 -5.13 -4.36
C ASP A 14 -6.93 -4.78 -5.47
N ILE A 15 -5.65 -5.15 -5.31
CA ILE A 15 -4.61 -4.88 -6.32
C ILE A 15 -4.93 -5.64 -7.61
N ASP A 16 -5.30 -6.91 -7.53
CA ASP A 16 -5.66 -7.72 -8.69
C ASP A 16 -6.85 -7.13 -9.45
N ALA A 17 -7.90 -6.69 -8.73
CA ALA A 17 -9.06 -6.06 -9.32
C ALA A 17 -8.70 -4.73 -10.02
N ILE A 18 -7.89 -3.88 -9.38
CA ILE A 18 -7.44 -2.61 -9.95
C ILE A 18 -6.60 -2.83 -11.20
N VAL A 19 -5.65 -3.77 -11.16
CA VAL A 19 -4.80 -4.12 -12.31
C VAL A 19 -5.64 -4.66 -13.45
N HIS A 20 -6.59 -5.55 -13.16
CA HIS A 20 -7.50 -6.10 -14.15
C HIS A 20 -8.33 -5.00 -14.83
N TYR A 21 -8.91 -4.09 -14.05
CA TYR A 21 -9.67 -2.96 -14.55
C TYR A 21 -8.84 -2.07 -15.48
N ILE A 22 -7.64 -1.66 -15.05
CA ILE A 22 -6.78 -0.77 -15.84
C ILE A 22 -6.28 -1.47 -17.11
N ALA A 23 -5.85 -2.73 -17.00
CA ALA A 23 -5.27 -3.45 -18.14
C ALA A 23 -6.32 -3.86 -19.18
N ASN A 24 -7.49 -4.32 -18.74
CA ASN A 24 -8.49 -4.92 -19.62
C ASN A 24 -9.64 -3.97 -19.94
N GLU A 25 -10.26 -3.32 -18.96
CA GLU A 25 -11.41 -2.45 -19.19
C GLU A 25 -11.01 -1.09 -19.77
N LEU A 26 -9.93 -0.51 -19.24
CA LEU A 26 -9.34 0.72 -19.80
C LEU A 26 -8.36 0.46 -20.95
N ALA A 27 -8.11 -0.81 -21.28
CA ALA A 27 -7.18 -1.25 -22.31
C ALA A 27 -5.77 -0.60 -22.20
N ASN A 28 -5.31 -0.34 -20.97
CA ASN A 28 -4.06 0.37 -20.70
C ASN A 28 -3.10 -0.46 -19.82
N PRO A 29 -2.53 -1.55 -20.36
CA PRO A 29 -1.63 -2.43 -19.61
C PRO A 29 -0.36 -1.71 -19.14
N THR A 30 0.11 -0.68 -19.86
CA THR A 30 1.27 0.12 -19.44
C THR A 30 0.99 0.89 -18.15
N ALA A 31 -0.21 1.45 -18.00
CA ALA A 31 -0.61 2.11 -16.77
C ALA A 31 -0.75 1.11 -15.61
N ALA A 32 -1.25 -0.10 -15.87
CA ALA A 32 -1.35 -1.16 -14.86
C ALA A 32 0.03 -1.59 -14.33
N VAL A 33 1.00 -1.81 -15.24
CA VAL A 33 2.39 -2.11 -14.86
C VAL A 33 3.03 -0.96 -14.10
N THR A 34 2.78 0.29 -14.53
CA THR A 34 3.31 1.47 -13.83
C THR A 34 2.76 1.57 -12.40
N LEU A 35 1.48 1.27 -12.21
CA LEU A 35 0.87 1.24 -10.89
C LEU A 35 1.52 0.17 -10.00
N LEU A 36 1.67 -1.06 -10.50
CA LEU A 36 2.34 -2.14 -9.76
C LEU A 36 3.76 -1.77 -9.35
N ASN A 37 4.55 -1.20 -10.27
CA ASN A 37 5.90 -0.74 -9.95
C ASN A 37 5.92 0.35 -8.86
N ASP A 38 4.94 1.26 -8.84
CA ASP A 38 4.86 2.30 -7.82
C ASP A 38 4.36 1.75 -6.47
N VAL A 39 3.53 0.72 -6.47
CA VAL A 39 3.14 -0.04 -5.27
C VAL A 39 4.35 -0.77 -4.68
N GLU A 40 5.13 -1.49 -5.49
CA GLU A 40 6.35 -2.18 -5.04
C GLU A 40 7.37 -1.21 -4.44
N LYS A 41 7.60 -0.05 -5.06
CA LYS A 41 8.45 1.01 -4.48
C LYS A 41 7.94 1.47 -3.12
N SER A 42 6.63 1.59 -2.97
CA SER A 42 6.01 1.98 -1.70
C SER A 42 6.23 0.92 -0.63
N TYR A 43 6.13 -0.37 -0.97
CA TYR A 43 6.46 -1.46 -0.06
C TYR A 43 7.91 -1.44 0.39
N HIS A 44 8.86 -1.24 -0.53
CA HIS A 44 10.26 -1.10 -0.16
C HIS A 44 10.49 0.08 0.78
N ALA A 45 9.89 1.24 0.49
CA ALA A 45 10.00 2.42 1.35
C ALA A 45 9.44 2.18 2.76
N VAL A 46 8.31 1.48 2.88
CA VAL A 46 7.71 1.14 4.18
C VAL A 46 8.55 0.12 4.93
N VAL A 47 9.10 -0.90 4.26
CA VAL A 47 9.96 -1.90 4.89
C VAL A 47 11.25 -1.28 5.44
N GLU A 48 11.81 -0.28 4.75
CA GLU A 48 13.00 0.45 5.18
C GLU A 48 12.71 1.49 6.27
N ASN A 49 11.61 2.22 6.13
CA ASN A 49 11.21 3.27 7.06
C ASN A 49 9.68 3.36 7.22
N PRO A 50 9.08 2.50 8.07
CA PRO A 50 7.63 2.43 8.22
C PRO A 50 7.00 3.70 8.77
N SER A 51 7.77 4.48 9.53
CA SER A 51 7.29 5.71 10.19
C SER A 51 7.37 6.95 9.30
N MET A 52 7.90 6.82 8.07
CA MET A 52 8.06 7.91 7.11
C MET A 52 6.74 8.55 6.70
N TYR A 53 5.66 7.77 6.61
CA TYR A 53 4.35 8.25 6.15
C TYR A 53 3.47 8.70 7.32
N SER A 54 2.69 9.76 7.09
CA SER A 54 1.79 10.31 8.11
C SER A 54 0.65 9.35 8.46
N LEU A 55 0.17 9.45 9.71
CA LEU A 55 -1.06 8.81 10.14
C LEU A 55 -2.25 9.30 9.30
N CYS A 56 -3.27 8.45 9.19
CA CYS A 56 -4.53 8.85 8.56
C CYS A 56 -5.16 10.03 9.32
N HIS A 57 -5.77 10.97 8.59
CA HIS A 57 -6.46 12.11 9.21
C HIS A 57 -7.78 11.69 9.88
N ASP A 58 -8.37 10.58 9.45
CA ASP A 58 -9.55 10.00 10.05
C ASP A 58 -9.23 9.54 11.48
N ALA A 59 -9.96 10.07 12.47
CA ALA A 59 -9.72 9.80 13.89
C ALA A 59 -9.82 8.30 14.25
N ARG A 60 -10.68 7.53 13.56
CA ARG A 60 -10.85 6.09 13.79
C ARG A 60 -9.67 5.30 13.26
N LEU A 61 -9.12 5.70 12.12
CA LEU A 61 -7.94 5.06 11.54
C LEU A 61 -6.65 5.48 12.27
N SER A 62 -6.54 6.76 12.62
CA SER A 62 -5.42 7.30 13.39
C SER A 62 -5.30 6.66 14.77
N SER A 63 -6.42 6.48 15.48
CA SER A 63 -6.42 5.84 16.81
C SER A 63 -6.01 4.37 16.78
N LYS A 64 -6.15 3.71 15.62
CA LYS A 64 -5.69 2.34 15.37
C LYS A 64 -4.27 2.28 14.79
N GLY A 65 -3.57 3.41 14.66
CA GLY A 65 -2.21 3.46 14.14
C GLY A 65 -2.08 3.28 12.62
N TYR A 66 -3.17 3.42 11.86
CA TYR A 66 -3.11 3.31 10.41
C TYR A 66 -2.45 4.54 9.77
N ARG A 67 -1.54 4.25 8.85
CA ARG A 67 -0.84 5.20 7.99
C ARG A 67 -1.34 5.05 6.57
N LYS A 68 -1.14 6.09 5.77
CA LYS A 68 -1.57 6.13 4.37
C LYS A 68 -0.44 6.51 3.44
N ILE A 69 -0.44 5.89 2.27
CA ILE A 69 0.45 6.22 1.15
C ILE A 69 -0.43 6.54 -0.04
N VAL A 70 -0.15 7.66 -0.70
CA VAL A 70 -0.85 8.06 -1.92
C VAL A 70 -0.02 7.55 -3.09
N VAL A 71 -0.57 6.62 -3.87
CA VAL A 71 0.04 6.09 -5.08
C VAL A 71 -0.86 6.42 -6.26
N LYS A 72 -0.50 7.46 -7.01
CA LYS A 72 -1.32 8.02 -8.10
C LYS A 72 -2.72 8.38 -7.59
N ASN A 73 -3.74 7.66 -8.04
CA ASN A 73 -5.15 7.86 -7.68
C ASN A 73 -5.63 6.88 -6.59
N TYR A 74 -4.74 6.07 -6.04
CA TYR A 74 -5.05 5.05 -5.04
C TYR A 74 -4.41 5.37 -3.70
N LEU A 75 -5.00 4.82 -2.63
CA LEU A 75 -4.51 4.96 -1.27
C LEU A 75 -4.16 3.58 -0.71
N ILE A 76 -2.91 3.39 -0.31
CA ILE A 76 -2.49 2.20 0.43
C ILE A 76 -2.62 2.51 1.91
N LEU A 77 -3.40 1.69 2.63
CA LEU A 77 -3.53 1.75 4.08
C LEU A 77 -2.70 0.64 4.70
N TYR A 78 -1.84 0.99 5.65
CA TYR A 78 -1.02 0.02 6.36
C TYR A 78 -0.88 0.40 7.83
N ARG A 79 -0.42 -0.52 8.66
CA ARG A 79 -0.07 -0.27 10.07
C ARG A 79 1.32 -0.80 10.33
N VAL A 80 1.96 -0.27 11.37
CA VAL A 80 3.28 -0.73 11.80
C VAL A 80 3.10 -1.38 13.15
N ASP A 81 3.60 -2.60 13.29
CA ASP A 81 3.77 -3.27 14.57
C ASP A 81 5.27 -3.26 14.92
N ASP A 82 5.67 -2.34 15.79
CA ASP A 82 7.07 -2.18 16.21
C ASP A 82 7.56 -3.36 17.07
N GLU A 83 6.66 -4.07 17.78
CA GLU A 83 7.01 -5.23 18.61
C GLU A 83 7.33 -6.44 17.72
N ALA A 84 6.48 -6.71 16.74
CA ALA A 84 6.67 -7.79 15.77
C ALA A 84 7.63 -7.41 14.62
N LYS A 85 7.97 -6.12 14.48
CA LYS A 85 8.66 -5.53 13.32
C LYS A 85 7.97 -5.91 12.01
N THR A 86 6.64 -5.78 11.97
CA THR A 86 5.81 -6.10 10.79
C THR A 86 5.10 -4.86 10.26
N VAL A 87 4.88 -4.83 8.95
CA VAL A 87 4.21 -3.74 8.20
C VAL A 87 3.18 -4.28 7.23
#